data_AF-A0A3N5PG45-F1
#
_entry.id   AF-A0A3N5PG45-F1
#
_cell.length_a   1.000
_cell.length_b   1.000
_cell.length_c   1.000
_cell.angle_alpha   90.00
_cell.angle_beta   90.00
_cell.angle_gamma   90.00
#
_symmetry.space_group_name_H-M   'P 1'
#
loop_
_entity.id
_entity.type
_entity.pdbx_description
1 polymer ?
#
loop_
_entity_poly.entity_id
_entity_poly.type
_entity_poly.pdbx_seq_one_letter_code
_entity_poly.pdbx_strand_id
1 'polypeptide(L)'
;RICNLSGDYNEFDLDLRNDHGAASLSLVASCARRDHRRIYLSGQGADEIFADYGFNGHKIYPHSNFGGRFPEDLAAIFPWPSFYESSMLSYLAKEEYVAGAYGLEARYPYLDPGVVQEFLWLRADIKNRWYKSVLHYYLTTREFPFGVNQKFGF
;
A
#
# COMPACT_ATOMS: atom_id res chain seq x y z
N ARG A 1 17.64 5.17 12.82
CA ARG A 1 17.71 4.05 11.86
C ARG A 1 16.30 3.47 11.82
N ILE A 2 15.52 3.86 10.81
CA ILE A 2 14.14 3.37 10.66
C ILE A 2 14.28 1.97 10.08
N CYS A 3 14.15 0.97 10.95
CA CYS A 3 14.19 -0.44 10.58
C CYS A 3 12.80 -1.01 10.79
N ASN A 4 12.37 -1.90 9.90
CA ASN A 4 11.30 -2.81 10.23
C ASN A 4 11.72 -3.54 11.52
N LEU A 5 11.00 -3.34 12.63
CA LEU A 5 11.42 -3.75 14.00
C LEU A 5 11.75 -5.25 14.13
N SER A 6 11.48 -6.06 13.09
CA SER A 6 11.74 -7.49 13.05
C SER A 6 12.51 -8.00 11.82
N GLY A 7 13.11 -7.15 10.97
CA GLY A 7 13.69 -7.64 9.70
C GLY A 7 14.85 -6.83 9.13
N ASP A 8 15.77 -7.55 8.48
CA ASP A 8 16.94 -7.01 7.74
C ASP A 8 16.55 -6.34 6.41
N TYR A 9 15.26 -6.19 6.12
CA TYR A 9 14.79 -5.62 4.87
C TYR A 9 14.96 -4.10 4.88
N ASN A 10 15.88 -3.60 4.05
CA ASN A 10 16.17 -2.18 3.90
C ASN A 10 15.56 -1.65 2.61
N GLU A 11 14.56 -0.78 2.73
CA GLU A 11 13.97 -0.05 1.61
C GLU A 11 14.64 1.31 1.36
N PHE A 12 15.57 1.70 2.23
CA PHE A 12 16.34 2.93 2.08
C PHE A 12 17.59 2.67 1.24
N ASP A 13 18.03 3.70 0.50
CA ASP A 13 19.20 3.67 -0.40
C ASP A 13 19.04 2.82 -1.68
N LEU A 14 17.80 2.53 -2.09
CA LEU A 14 17.51 1.93 -3.39
C LEU A 14 17.65 2.97 -4.51
N ASP A 15 18.43 2.63 -5.55
CA ASP A 15 18.51 3.46 -6.76
C ASP A 15 17.20 3.35 -7.54
N LEU A 16 16.42 4.44 -7.54
CA LEU A 16 15.14 4.53 -8.26
C LEU A 16 15.27 4.20 -9.75
N ARG A 17 16.44 4.37 -10.36
CA ARG A 17 16.65 4.05 -11.79
C ARG A 17 16.64 2.54 -12.05
N ASN A 18 16.93 1.75 -11.02
CA ASN A 18 16.93 0.28 -11.08
C ASN A 18 15.65 -0.32 -10.47
N ASP A 19 14.77 0.49 -9.89
CA ASP A 19 13.49 0.04 -9.38
C ASP A 19 12.47 -0.12 -10.52
N HIS A 20 11.93 -1.34 -10.67
CA HIS A 20 10.96 -1.63 -11.71
C HIS A 20 9.64 -0.86 -11.54
N GLY A 21 9.24 -0.58 -10.30
CA GLY A 21 8.07 0.24 -9.99
C GLY A 21 8.25 1.68 -10.48
N ALA A 22 9.39 2.29 -10.17
CA ALA A 22 9.78 3.63 -10.59
C ALA A 22 9.91 3.74 -12.12
N ALA A 23 10.56 2.77 -12.77
CA ALA A 23 10.68 2.75 -14.23
C ALA A 23 9.30 2.66 -14.91
N SER A 24 8.40 1.82 -14.39
CA SER A 24 7.04 1.68 -14.92
C SER A 24 6.20 2.93 -14.70
N LEU A 25 6.28 3.53 -13.50
CA LEU A 25 5.61 4.79 -13.20
C LEU A 25 6.12 5.92 -14.10
N SER A 26 7.43 5.98 -14.34
CA SER A 26 8.06 6.96 -15.24
C SER A 26 7.50 6.85 -16.67
N LEU A 27 7.27 5.63 -17.17
CA LEU A 27 6.64 5.41 -18.47
C LEU A 27 5.19 5.91 -18.49
N VAL A 28 4.38 5.55 -17.50
CA VAL A 28 2.98 5.99 -17.38
C VAL A 28 2.92 7.51 -17.25
N ALA A 29 3.80 8.11 -16.44
CA ALA A 29 3.87 9.54 -16.22
C ALA A 29 4.25 10.30 -17.50
N SER A 30 5.18 9.77 -18.29
CA SER A 30 5.55 10.31 -19.60
C SER A 30 4.37 10.28 -20.60
N CYS A 31 3.56 9.21 -20.58
CA CYS A 31 2.31 9.14 -21.35
C CYS A 31 1.29 10.19 -20.86
N ALA A 32 1.02 10.22 -19.55
CA ALA A 32 0.06 11.14 -18.95
C ALA A 32 0.41 12.60 -19.21
N ARG A 33 1.70 12.96 -19.17
CA ARG A 33 2.18 14.30 -19.51
C ARG A 33 1.91 14.67 -20.98
N ARG A 34 2.14 13.72 -21.92
CA ARG A 34 1.81 13.91 -23.35
C ARG A 34 0.32 14.09 -23.57
N ASP A 35 -0.49 13.44 -22.75
CA ASP A 35 -1.95 13.55 -22.76
C ASP A 35 -2.48 14.74 -21.92
N HIS A 36 -1.59 15.66 -21.52
CA HIS A 36 -1.90 16.85 -20.72
C HIS A 36 -2.63 16.56 -19.40
N ARG A 37 -2.44 15.36 -18.83
CA ARG A 37 -2.91 15.03 -17.48
C ARG A 37 -1.97 15.67 -16.46
N ARG A 38 -2.55 16.09 -15.34
CA ARG A 38 -1.84 16.77 -14.24
C ARG A 38 -1.96 16.05 -12.91
N ILE A 39 -2.99 15.22 -12.77
CA ILE A 39 -3.32 14.51 -11.54
C ILE A 39 -3.50 13.04 -11.90
N TYR A 40 -2.99 12.15 -11.07
CA TYR A 40 -3.31 10.73 -11.12
C TYR A 40 -3.68 10.21 -9.72
N LEU A 41 -4.46 9.14 -9.69
CA LEU A 41 -4.82 8.46 -8.45
C LEU A 41 -3.94 7.22 -8.32
N SER A 42 -3.28 7.09 -7.17
CA SER A 42 -2.47 5.92 -6.84
C SER A 42 -3.21 5.00 -5.87
N GLY A 43 -2.94 3.70 -6.01
CA GLY A 43 -3.39 2.67 -5.08
C GLY A 43 -2.48 2.51 -3.85
N GLN A 44 -1.43 3.32 -3.73
CA GLN A 44 -0.52 3.33 -2.58
C GLN A 44 -1.29 3.48 -1.26
N GLY A 45 -0.88 2.72 -0.25
CA GLY A 45 -1.52 2.67 1.06
C GLY A 45 -2.39 1.44 1.31
N ALA A 46 -2.95 0.84 0.26
CA ALA A 46 -3.84 -0.31 0.43
C ALA A 46 -3.12 -1.55 1.00
N ASP A 47 -1.88 -1.81 0.58
CA ASP A 47 -1.11 -2.96 1.08
C ASP A 47 -0.63 -2.74 2.51
N GLU A 48 -0.18 -1.53 2.84
CA GLU A 48 0.25 -1.15 4.18
C GLU A 48 -0.89 -1.21 5.19
N ILE A 49 -2.07 -0.71 4.83
CA ILE A 49 -3.20 -0.54 5.75
C ILE A 49 -4.06 -1.80 5.82
N PHE A 50 -4.47 -2.35 4.67
CA PHE A 50 -5.51 -3.39 4.64
C PHE A 50 -4.96 -4.81 4.72
N ALA A 51 -3.66 -5.00 4.52
CA ALA A 51 -3.04 -6.31 4.45
C ALA A 51 -1.73 -6.41 5.23
N ASP A 52 -1.05 -5.31 5.53
CA ASP A 52 0.34 -5.33 6.03
C ASP A 52 1.21 -6.30 5.21
N TYR A 53 1.04 -6.29 3.88
CA TYR A 53 1.78 -7.19 2.99
C TYR A 53 1.69 -8.69 3.35
N GLY A 54 0.59 -9.11 3.96
CA GLY A 54 0.34 -10.46 4.41
C GLY A 54 -1.13 -10.82 4.45
N PHE A 55 -1.43 -12.04 4.86
CA PHE A 55 -2.80 -12.47 5.14
C PHE A 55 -2.83 -13.61 6.14
N ASN A 56 -3.77 -13.58 7.10
CA ASN A 56 -3.99 -14.65 8.08
C ASN A 56 -2.76 -15.03 8.94
N GLY A 57 -1.81 -14.11 9.09
CA GLY A 57 -0.58 -14.30 9.87
C GLY A 57 0.58 -14.79 9.00
N HIS A 58 0.35 -14.99 7.71
CA HIS A 58 1.38 -15.34 6.73
C HIS A 58 1.89 -14.08 6.04
N LYS A 59 3.19 -13.81 6.20
CA LYS A 59 3.88 -12.71 5.51
C LYS A 59 4.04 -13.08 4.04
N ILE A 60 3.46 -12.29 3.13
CA ILE A 60 3.66 -12.47 1.68
C ILE A 60 4.99 -11.79 1.29
N TYR A 61 5.28 -10.63 1.88
CA TYR A 61 6.55 -9.93 1.70
C TYR A 61 7.34 -9.82 3.02
N PRO A 62 8.68 -9.74 2.94
CA PRO A 62 9.54 -9.65 4.12
C PRO A 62 9.27 -8.44 5.02
N HIS A 63 8.79 -7.33 4.45
CA HIS A 63 8.49 -6.11 5.19
C HIS A 63 7.11 -6.11 5.86
N SER A 64 6.33 -7.18 5.73
CA SER A 64 5.14 -7.39 6.55
C SER A 64 5.51 -7.44 8.04
N ASN A 65 4.81 -6.67 8.88
CA ASN A 65 5.08 -6.63 10.32
C ASN A 65 4.44 -7.81 11.06
N PHE A 66 3.15 -8.04 10.84
CA PHE A 66 2.31 -9.02 11.56
C PHE A 66 1.58 -10.00 10.62
N GLY A 67 1.85 -9.98 9.32
CA GLY A 67 1.33 -10.98 8.39
C GLY A 67 -0.15 -10.79 8.06
N GLY A 68 -0.67 -9.57 8.17
CA GLY A 68 -2.05 -9.25 7.77
C GLY A 68 -3.14 -9.95 8.58
N ARG A 69 -2.85 -10.31 9.84
CA ARG A 69 -3.85 -10.79 10.80
C ARG A 69 -4.05 -9.76 11.89
N PHE A 70 -5.14 -9.01 11.79
CA PHE A 70 -5.48 -7.96 12.73
C PHE A 70 -5.96 -8.56 14.07
N PRO A 71 -5.39 -8.15 15.21
CA PRO A 71 -5.86 -8.56 16.53
C PRO A 71 -7.17 -7.86 16.91
N GLU A 72 -7.86 -8.38 17.93
CA GLU A 72 -9.02 -7.70 18.54
C GLU A 72 -8.62 -6.37 19.20
N ASP A 73 -7.49 -6.37 19.92
CA ASP A 73 -6.88 -5.15 20.46
C ASP A 73 -5.82 -4.62 19.49
N LEU A 74 -6.19 -3.59 18.74
CA LEU A 74 -5.31 -2.97 17.74
C LEU A 74 -4.12 -2.24 18.36
N ALA A 75 -4.20 -1.82 19.63
CA ALA A 75 -3.10 -1.17 20.33
C ALA A 75 -1.86 -2.08 20.46
N ALA A 76 -2.04 -3.40 20.34
CA ALA A 76 -0.94 -4.36 20.35
C ALA A 76 0.00 -4.22 19.13
N ILE A 77 -0.49 -3.64 18.02
CA ILE A 77 0.28 -3.52 16.77
C ILE A 77 0.33 -2.11 16.20
N PHE A 78 -0.55 -1.20 16.63
CA PHE A 78 -0.64 0.15 16.09
C PHE A 78 0.24 1.15 16.88
N PRO A 79 0.97 2.05 16.19
CA PRO A 79 1.24 2.06 14.76
C PRO A 79 2.22 0.94 14.36
N TRP A 80 2.02 0.30 13.20
CA TRP A 80 3.00 -0.66 12.68
C TRP A 80 3.96 0.00 11.67
N PRO A 81 5.24 -0.41 11.65
CA PRO A 81 6.27 0.25 10.83
C PRO A 81 5.99 0.33 9.33
N SER A 82 5.39 -0.69 8.70
CA SER A 82 5.12 -0.70 7.26
C SER A 82 4.10 0.38 6.86
N PHE A 83 3.22 0.79 7.79
CA PHE A 83 2.23 1.85 7.57
C PHE A 83 2.73 3.27 7.85
N TYR A 84 3.46 3.50 8.95
CA TYR A 84 3.91 4.86 9.31
C TYR A 84 5.32 5.21 8.83
N GLU A 85 6.14 4.20 8.58
CA GLU A 85 7.55 4.35 8.23
C GLU A 85 7.86 3.41 7.04
N SER A 86 9.05 2.79 7.01
CA SER A 86 9.49 1.75 6.06
C SER A 86 8.84 1.87 4.67
N SER A 87 7.92 0.96 4.34
CA SER A 87 7.37 0.78 3.00
C SER A 87 6.52 1.95 2.58
N MET A 88 5.68 2.48 3.49
CA MET A 88 4.86 3.65 3.19
C MET A 88 5.74 4.83 2.79
N LEU A 89 6.74 5.13 3.61
CA LEU A 89 7.61 6.28 3.39
C LEU A 89 8.40 6.14 2.08
N SER A 90 9.02 4.98 1.86
CA SER A 90 9.83 4.71 0.69
C SER A 90 9.01 4.70 -0.60
N TYR A 91 7.80 4.13 -0.59
CA TYR A 91 6.95 4.08 -1.78
C TYR A 91 6.29 5.42 -2.09
N LEU A 92 5.88 6.19 -1.08
CA LEU A 92 5.48 7.59 -1.30
C LEU A 92 6.64 8.42 -1.87
N ALA A 93 7.85 8.29 -1.34
CA ALA A 93 9.01 9.01 -1.87
C ALA A 93 9.27 8.67 -3.34
N LYS A 94 9.20 7.37 -3.71
CA LYS A 94 9.27 6.92 -5.11
C LYS A 94 8.20 7.59 -5.97
N GLU A 95 6.93 7.55 -5.55
CA GLU A 95 5.84 8.11 -6.32
C GLU A 95 5.96 9.63 -6.50
N GLU A 96 6.27 10.36 -5.43
CA GLU A 96 6.47 11.81 -5.46
C GLU A 96 7.65 12.23 -6.34
N TYR A 97 8.80 11.54 -6.22
CA TYR A 97 9.98 11.87 -7.02
C TYR A 97 9.78 11.56 -8.50
N VAL A 98 9.26 10.37 -8.81
CA VAL A 98 9.09 9.95 -10.21
C VAL A 98 7.97 10.75 -10.86
N ALA A 99 6.77 10.78 -10.30
CA ALA A 99 5.65 11.50 -10.91
C ALA A 99 5.87 13.03 -10.91
N GLY A 100 6.45 13.56 -9.83
CA GLY A 100 6.80 14.97 -9.71
C GLY A 100 7.79 15.44 -10.78
N ALA A 101 8.76 14.60 -11.18
CA ALA A 101 9.67 14.91 -12.27
C ALA A 101 8.98 15.11 -13.64
N TYR A 102 7.76 14.58 -13.80
CA TYR A 102 6.92 14.78 -14.98
C TYR A 102 5.88 15.90 -14.81
N GLY A 103 5.84 16.58 -13.67
CA GLY A 103 4.85 17.60 -13.35
C GLY A 103 3.45 17.03 -13.13
N LEU A 104 3.38 15.81 -12.58
CA LEU A 104 2.15 15.16 -12.15
C LEU A 104 2.02 15.22 -10.63
N GLU A 105 0.82 15.49 -10.18
CA GLU A 105 0.43 15.44 -8.78
C GLU A 105 -0.20 14.07 -8.48
N ALA A 106 0.36 13.37 -7.49
CA ALA A 106 -0.19 12.12 -6.99
C ALA A 106 -1.29 12.40 -5.96
N ARG A 107 -2.35 11.59 -5.98
CA ARG A 107 -3.38 11.56 -4.94
C ARG A 107 -3.52 10.13 -4.44
N TYR A 108 -3.62 9.97 -3.13
CA TYR A 108 -3.60 8.67 -2.44
C TYR A 108 -4.92 8.42 -1.69
N PRO A 109 -6.02 8.01 -2.36
CA PRO A 109 -7.33 7.86 -1.71
C PRO A 109 -7.32 6.92 -0.50
N TYR A 110 -6.48 5.88 -0.48
CA TYR A 110 -6.39 4.96 0.66
C TYR A 110 -5.69 5.57 1.89
N LEU A 111 -4.99 6.69 1.71
CA LEU A 111 -4.35 7.44 2.80
C LEU A 111 -5.19 8.62 3.29
N ASP A 112 -6.44 8.74 2.80
CA ASP A 112 -7.38 9.68 3.38
C ASP A 112 -7.60 9.33 4.88
N PRO A 113 -7.48 10.30 5.80
CA PRO A 113 -7.61 10.03 7.23
C PRO A 113 -8.96 9.40 7.62
N GLY A 114 -10.03 9.73 6.91
CA GLY A 114 -11.34 9.13 7.11
C GLY A 114 -11.35 7.67 6.68
N VAL A 115 -10.83 7.36 5.49
CA VAL A 115 -10.70 5.96 5.00
C VAL A 115 -9.86 5.11 5.95
N VAL A 116 -8.72 5.65 6.41
CA VAL A 116 -7.85 4.98 7.37
C VAL A 116 -8.60 4.73 8.68
N GLN A 117 -9.21 5.77 9.25
CA GLN A 117 -9.86 5.68 10.54
C GLN A 117 -11.04 4.70 10.53
N GLU A 118 -11.87 4.73 9.48
CA GLU A 118 -12.98 3.80 9.30
C GLU A 118 -12.51 2.36 9.20
N PHE A 119 -11.42 2.10 8.47
CA PHE A 119 -10.83 0.76 8.43
C PHE A 119 -10.33 0.32 9.81
N LEU A 120 -9.61 1.19 10.54
CA LEU A 120 -9.10 0.87 11.87
C LEU A 120 -10.23 0.59 12.87
N TRP A 121 -11.41 1.19 12.71
CA TRP A 121 -12.59 0.93 13.54
C TRP A 121 -13.34 -0.38 13.23
N LEU A 122 -13.07 -1.02 12.10
CA LEU A 122 -13.69 -2.32 11.81
C LEU A 122 -13.30 -3.36 12.87
N ARG A 123 -14.23 -4.24 13.19
CA ARG A 123 -13.95 -5.40 14.05
C ARG A 123 -12.92 -6.33 13.38
N ALA A 124 -12.12 -7.01 14.19
CA ALA A 124 -11.07 -7.89 13.68
C ALA A 124 -11.63 -9.01 12.79
N ASP A 125 -12.79 -9.57 13.14
CA ASP A 125 -13.48 -10.59 12.34
C ASP A 125 -13.82 -10.11 10.92
N ILE A 126 -14.20 -8.84 10.75
CA ILE A 126 -14.46 -8.23 9.45
C ILE A 126 -13.15 -8.04 8.69
N LYS A 127 -12.12 -7.45 9.34
CA LYS A 127 -10.81 -7.18 8.73
C LYS A 127 -10.17 -8.45 8.18
N ASN A 128 -10.24 -9.55 8.94
CA ASN A 128 -9.57 -10.81 8.66
C ASN A 128 -10.37 -11.76 7.73
N ARG A 129 -11.63 -11.44 7.40
CA ARG A 129 -12.50 -12.37 6.64
C ARG A 129 -11.97 -12.69 5.25
N TRP A 130 -11.38 -11.71 4.59
CA TRP A 130 -10.87 -11.79 3.22
C TRP A 130 -9.59 -10.98 3.11
N TYR A 131 -8.72 -11.35 2.18
CA TYR A 131 -7.56 -10.54 1.85
C TYR A 131 -8.02 -9.16 1.35
N LYS A 132 -7.54 -8.09 1.99
CA LYS A 132 -8.01 -6.70 1.80
C LYS A 132 -9.55 -6.62 1.86
N SER A 133 -10.11 -7.07 2.98
CA SER A 133 -11.56 -7.29 3.18
C SER A 133 -12.49 -6.17 2.69
N VAL A 134 -12.14 -4.90 2.91
CA VAL A 134 -12.92 -3.76 2.42
C VAL A 134 -12.94 -3.65 0.90
N LEU A 135 -11.81 -3.96 0.23
CA LEU A 135 -11.74 -4.02 -1.22
C LEU A 135 -12.48 -5.23 -1.76
N HIS A 136 -12.34 -6.39 -1.13
CA HIS A 136 -13.11 -7.57 -1.49
C HIS A 136 -14.61 -7.26 -1.50
N TYR A 137 -15.12 -6.65 -0.41
CA TYR A 137 -16.52 -6.27 -0.32
C TYR A 137 -16.90 -5.28 -1.41
N TYR A 138 -16.15 -4.19 -1.56
CA TYR A 138 -16.44 -3.17 -2.57
C TYR A 138 -16.47 -3.75 -3.99
N LEU A 139 -15.43 -4.48 -4.40
CA LEU A 139 -15.34 -5.06 -5.74
C LEU A 139 -16.42 -6.10 -6.00
N THR A 140 -16.78 -6.92 -5.00
CA THR A 140 -17.90 -7.87 -5.10
C THR A 140 -19.23 -7.14 -5.30
N THR A 141 -19.51 -6.10 -4.51
CA THR A 141 -20.76 -5.33 -4.63
C THR A 141 -20.87 -4.54 -5.94
N ARG A 142 -19.74 -4.30 -6.61
CA ARG A 142 -19.66 -3.62 -7.91
C ARG A 142 -19.56 -4.59 -9.08
N GLU A 143 -19.64 -5.90 -8.82
CA GLU A 143 -19.46 -6.96 -9.82
C GLU A 143 -18.15 -6.80 -10.62
N PHE A 144 -17.12 -6.25 -9.98
CA PHE A 144 -15.82 -6.05 -10.61
C PHE A 144 -15.03 -7.37 -10.56
N PRO A 145 -14.37 -7.79 -11.65
CA PRO A 145 -13.58 -9.02 -11.65
C PRO A 145 -12.26 -8.83 -10.88
N PHE A 146 -12.00 -9.69 -9.90
CA PHE A 146 -10.73 -9.74 -9.18
C PHE A 146 -10.44 -11.16 -8.68
N GLY A 147 -9.16 -11.44 -8.39
CA GLY A 147 -8.78 -12.69 -7.78
C GLY A 147 -9.06 -12.69 -6.28
N VAL A 148 -10.01 -13.52 -5.85
CA VAL A 148 -10.35 -13.67 -4.44
C VAL A 148 -9.17 -14.26 -3.67
N ASN A 149 -8.80 -13.60 -2.55
CA ASN A 149 -7.70 -14.00 -1.66
C ASN A 149 -6.34 -14.18 -2.35
N GLN A 150 -6.09 -13.39 -3.39
CA GLN A 150 -4.85 -13.44 -4.15
C GLN A 150 -4.21 -12.05 -4.23
N LYS A 151 -2.88 -12.00 -4.10
CA LYS A 151 -2.09 -10.81 -4.41
C LYS A 151 -1.64 -10.90 -5.87
N PHE A 152 -2.11 -9.95 -6.68
CA PHE A 152 -1.64 -9.71 -8.04
C PHE A 152 -0.87 -8.40 -8.09
N GLY A 153 0.19 -8.36 -8.89
CA GLY A 153 1.09 -7.20 -8.97
C GLY A 153 2.03 -7.09 -7.78
N PHE A 154 2.86 -6.04 -7.80
CA PHE A 154 3.69 -5.63 -6.66
C PHE A 154 2.87 -4.88 -5.63
#